data_AF-A0A432RC25-F1
#
_entry.id   AF-A0A432RC25-F1
#
_cell.length_a   1.000
_cell.length_b   1.000
_cell.length_c   1.000
_cell.angle_alpha   90.00
_cell.angle_beta   90.00
_cell.angle_gamma   90.00
#
_symmetry.space_group_name_H-M   'P 1'
#
loop_
_entity.id
_entity.type
_entity.pdbx_description
1 polymer ?
#
loop_
_entity_poly.entity_id
_entity_poly.type
_entity_poly.pdbx_seq_one_letter_code
_entity_poly.pdbx_strand_id
1 'polypeptide(L)'
;MGKVIKFQSKSNQNSSNITDKSNNNTNIKQFGLSDFEMSLRKALEDYILSTFAVKNILGMDIVFKEDKSNIGILGVVAYEHKRKPGTYVANFISEAVNEKGNVRVIEVAFEAGEPDLYKSIYNTLKAKKILPGF
;
A
#
# COMPACT_ATOMS: atom_id res chain seq x y z
N MET A 1 -33.91 30.75 1.35
CA MET A 1 -32.97 31.66 0.65
C MET A 1 -31.61 31.52 1.31
N GLY A 2 -30.70 30.75 0.72
CA GLY A 2 -29.37 30.48 1.29
C GLY A 2 -28.37 31.57 0.92
N LYS A 3 -27.61 32.08 1.88
CA LYS A 3 -26.52 33.04 1.65
C LYS A 3 -25.31 32.32 1.05
N VAL A 4 -24.88 32.76 -0.13
CA VAL A 4 -23.63 32.33 -0.77
C VAL A 4 -22.47 33.13 -0.19
N ILE A 5 -21.47 32.45 0.38
CA ILE A 5 -20.22 33.08 0.85
C ILE A 5 -19.18 32.94 -0.25
N LYS A 6 -18.63 34.07 -0.72
CA LYS A 6 -17.64 34.17 -1.78
C LYS A 6 -16.24 34.24 -1.16
N PHE A 7 -15.41 33.25 -1.40
CA PHE A 7 -14.01 33.27 -0.97
C PHE A 7 -13.17 34.16 -1.91
N GLN A 8 -12.45 35.13 -1.36
CA GLN A 8 -11.53 35.98 -2.11
C GLN A 8 -10.22 35.23 -2.38
N SER A 9 -9.93 34.93 -3.64
CA SER A 9 -8.61 34.49 -4.08
C SER A 9 -7.67 35.70 -4.07
N LYS A 10 -6.68 35.73 -3.17
CA LYS A 10 -5.54 36.63 -3.31
C LYS A 10 -4.62 36.09 -4.40
N SER A 11 -4.87 36.56 -5.61
CA SER A 11 -3.88 36.61 -6.68
C SER A 11 -2.81 37.62 -6.27
N ASN A 12 -1.57 37.16 -6.07
CA ASN A 12 -0.40 38.01 -6.24
C ASN A 12 0.27 37.55 -7.53
N GLN A 13 0.06 38.32 -8.58
CA GLN A 13 0.89 38.28 -9.78
C GLN A 13 2.28 38.81 -9.42
N ASN A 14 3.32 38.01 -9.70
CA ASN A 14 4.58 38.57 -10.17
C ASN A 14 5.24 37.57 -11.12
N SER A 15 5.64 38.11 -12.27
CA SER A 15 6.10 37.44 -13.48
C SER A 15 7.58 37.06 -13.38
N SER A 16 7.92 35.82 -13.79
CA SER A 16 9.15 35.53 -14.54
C SER A 16 9.13 34.11 -15.10
N ASN A 17 9.39 34.00 -16.41
CA ASN A 17 9.59 32.77 -17.19
C ASN A 17 10.52 31.76 -16.52
N ILE A 18 10.03 30.55 -16.24
CA ILE A 18 10.82 29.31 -16.27
C ILE A 18 9.89 28.18 -16.74
N THR A 19 10.14 27.70 -17.96
CA THR A 19 9.69 26.38 -18.42
C THR A 19 10.29 25.32 -17.52
N ASP A 20 9.49 24.64 -16.71
CA ASP A 20 9.88 23.38 -16.12
C ASP A 20 8.73 22.38 -16.14
N LYS A 21 8.98 21.28 -16.87
CA LYS A 21 8.27 20.01 -16.76
C LYS A 21 8.42 19.51 -15.33
N SER A 22 7.50 19.88 -14.45
CA SER A 22 7.50 19.37 -13.08
C SER A 22 6.68 18.10 -13.03
N ASN A 23 7.39 17.00 -12.77
CA ASN A 23 6.87 15.71 -12.37
C ASN A 23 5.78 15.88 -11.30
N ASN A 24 4.58 15.36 -11.58
CA ASN A 24 3.57 15.09 -10.57
C ASN A 24 4.04 13.95 -9.64
N ASN A 25 5.04 14.23 -8.80
CA ASN A 25 5.24 13.52 -7.55
C ASN A 25 4.44 14.28 -6.49
N THR A 26 3.15 13.95 -6.39
CA THR A 26 2.34 14.28 -5.22
C THR A 26 2.98 13.60 -4.01
N ASN A 27 3.83 14.35 -3.29
CA ASN A 27 4.25 14.06 -1.93
C ASN A 27 3.03 14.16 -1.01
N ILE A 28 2.22 13.11 -1.00
CA ILE A 28 1.21 12.91 0.03
C ILE A 28 1.98 12.55 1.29
N LYS A 29 2.27 13.55 2.14
CA LYS A 29 2.73 13.30 3.51
C LYS A 29 1.57 12.62 4.24
N GLN A 30 1.59 11.28 4.28
CA GLN A 30 0.74 10.50 5.17
C GLN A 30 1.13 10.87 6.61
N PHE A 31 0.24 11.58 7.30
CA PHE A 31 0.45 11.99 8.67
C PHE A 31 0.45 10.75 9.58
N GLY A 32 1.57 10.48 10.26
CA GLY A 32 1.63 9.61 11.45
C GLY A 32 2.12 8.17 11.29
N LEU A 33 2.49 7.71 10.09
CA LEU A 33 3.12 6.39 9.94
C LEU A 33 4.60 6.42 10.29
N SER A 34 5.08 5.35 10.92
CA SER A 34 6.52 5.17 11.14
C SER A 34 7.25 4.97 9.80
N ASP A 35 8.52 5.38 9.72
CA ASP A 35 9.34 5.18 8.52
C ASP A 35 9.41 3.71 8.08
N PHE A 36 9.36 2.80 9.05
CA PHE A 36 9.29 1.36 8.83
C PHE A 36 7.99 0.93 8.15
N GLU A 37 6.84 1.35 8.67
CA GLU A 37 5.54 1.03 8.08
C GLU A 37 5.41 1.56 6.65
N MET A 38 5.96 2.74 6.39
CA MET A 38 5.97 3.33 5.06
C MET A 38 6.83 2.50 4.09
N SER A 39 8.01 2.04 4.55
CA SER A 39 8.88 1.12 3.79
C SER A 39 8.18 -0.21 3.50
N LEU A 40 7.53 -0.80 4.51
CA LEU A 40 6.77 -2.04 4.39
C LEU A 40 5.61 -1.92 3.40
N ARG A 41 4.80 -0.86 3.52
CA ARG A 41 3.70 -0.58 2.59
C ARG A 41 4.20 -0.44 1.16
N LYS A 42 5.28 0.31 0.95
CA LYS A 42 5.87 0.48 -0.38
C LYS A 42 6.37 -0.84 -0.96
N ALA A 43 7.07 -1.65 -0.17
CA ALA A 43 7.56 -2.97 -0.61
C ALA A 43 6.41 -3.89 -1.03
N LEU A 44 5.28 -3.86 -0.30
CA LEU A 44 4.06 -4.60 -0.66
C LEU A 44 3.41 -4.08 -1.95
N GLU A 45 3.28 -2.76 -2.10
CA GLU A 45 2.72 -2.14 -3.30
C GLU A 45 3.53 -2.52 -4.55
N ASP A 46 4.86 -2.40 -4.47
CA ASP A 46 5.77 -2.75 -5.55
C ASP A 46 5.68 -4.24 -5.90
N TYR A 47 5.61 -5.12 -4.90
CA TYR A 47 5.41 -6.56 -5.11
C TYR A 47 4.08 -6.86 -5.79
N ILE A 48 2.99 -6.23 -5.34
CA ILE A 48 1.65 -6.47 -5.86
C ILE A 48 1.55 -6.00 -7.32
N LEU A 49 2.06 -4.81 -7.64
CA LEU A 49 2.00 -4.25 -8.99
C LEU A 49 2.85 -5.03 -10.00
N SER A 50 3.99 -5.56 -9.56
CA SER A 50 4.91 -6.33 -10.40
C SER A 50 4.44 -7.77 -10.62
N THR A 51 3.90 -8.41 -9.58
CA THR A 51 3.54 -9.84 -9.62
C THR A 51 2.13 -10.08 -10.15
N PHE A 52 1.17 -9.21 -9.81
CA PHE A 52 -0.24 -9.45 -10.12
C PHE A 52 -0.78 -8.61 -11.29
N ALA A 53 -1.96 -8.97 -11.77
CA ALA A 53 -2.70 -8.24 -12.80
C ALA A 53 -3.35 -6.94 -12.26
N VAL A 54 -2.65 -6.23 -11.39
CA VAL A 54 -3.05 -4.95 -10.79
C VAL A 54 -2.49 -3.81 -11.62
N LYS A 55 -3.36 -2.88 -12.03
CA LYS A 55 -2.99 -1.70 -12.81
C LYS A 55 -2.55 -0.56 -11.88
N ASN A 56 -3.40 -0.23 -10.91
CA ASN A 56 -3.19 0.82 -9.93
C ASN A 56 -3.70 0.34 -8.56
N ILE A 57 -3.00 0.71 -7.50
CA ILE A 57 -3.47 0.55 -6.11
C ILE A 57 -4.10 1.89 -5.70
N LEU A 58 -5.35 1.84 -5.24
CA LEU A 58 -6.10 3.01 -4.79
C LEU A 58 -5.90 3.27 -3.30
N GLY A 59 -5.70 2.20 -2.54
CA GLY A 59 -5.46 2.23 -1.11
C GLY A 59 -5.18 0.84 -0.60
N MET A 60 -4.44 0.78 0.50
CA MET A 60 -4.08 -0.46 1.16
C MET A 60 -4.14 -0.23 2.66
N ASP A 61 -4.70 -1.19 3.39
CA ASP A 61 -4.62 -1.22 4.83
C ASP A 61 -3.98 -2.53 5.29
N ILE A 62 -3.13 -2.45 6.31
CA ILE A 62 -2.33 -3.58 6.76
C ILE A 62 -2.25 -3.64 8.28
N VAL A 63 -2.26 -4.85 8.79
CA VAL A 63 -1.89 -5.22 10.15
C VAL A 63 -0.70 -6.16 10.04
N PHE A 64 0.36 -5.87 10.78
CA PHE A 64 1.58 -6.66 10.73
C PHE A 64 2.05 -7.04 12.13
N LYS A 65 2.83 -8.10 12.20
CA LYS A 65 3.53 -8.54 13.41
C LYS A 65 4.94 -8.94 13.04
N GLU A 66 5.91 -8.36 13.74
CA GLU A 66 7.34 -8.63 13.56
C GLU A 66 7.85 -9.54 14.69
N ASP A 67 8.65 -10.54 14.33
CA ASP A 67 9.51 -11.29 15.26
C ASP A 67 10.90 -11.46 14.64
N LYS A 68 11.90 -10.90 15.33
CA LYS A 68 13.29 -10.82 14.87
C LYS A 68 13.41 -10.15 13.50
N SER A 69 13.56 -10.95 12.45
CA SER A 69 13.68 -10.50 11.06
C SER A 69 12.46 -10.88 10.22
N ASN A 70 11.51 -11.64 10.74
CA ASN A 70 10.35 -12.09 9.98
C ASN A 70 9.15 -11.21 10.31
N ILE A 71 8.36 -10.90 9.28
CA ILE A 71 7.19 -10.05 9.37
C ILE A 71 6.02 -10.82 8.75
N GLY A 72 4.98 -11.06 9.54
CA GLY A 72 3.70 -11.56 9.05
C GLY A 72 2.73 -10.42 8.85
N ILE A 73 2.01 -10.43 7.73
CA ILE A 73 1.13 -9.32 7.32
C ILE A 73 -0.23 -9.88 6.91
N LEU A 74 -1.28 -9.22 7.39
CA LEU A 74 -2.65 -9.35 6.91
C LEU A 74 -3.10 -7.98 6.41
N GLY A 75 -3.78 -7.93 5.27
CA GLY A 75 -4.20 -6.66 4.73
C GLY A 75 -5.37 -6.74 3.77
N VAL A 76 -5.86 -5.56 3.43
CA VAL A 76 -6.90 -5.36 2.42
C VAL A 76 -6.38 -4.33 1.43
N VAL A 77 -6.52 -4.62 0.14
CA VAL A 77 -6.11 -3.70 -0.93
C VAL A 77 -7.29 -3.38 -1.83
N ALA A 78 -7.46 -2.09 -2.11
CA ALA A 78 -8.37 -1.58 -3.14
C ALA A 78 -7.57 -1.28 -4.40
N TYR A 79 -7.96 -1.84 -5.54
CA TYR A 79 -7.16 -1.78 -6.77
C TYR A 79 -7.98 -1.78 -8.05
N GLU A 80 -7.36 -1.33 -9.13
CA GLU A 80 -7.86 -1.46 -10.50
C GLU A 80 -7.24 -2.68 -11.19
N HIS A 81 -8.05 -3.50 -11.85
CA HIS A 81 -7.55 -4.69 -12.54
C HIS A 81 -7.08 -4.36 -13.97
N LYS A 82 -5.97 -4.95 -14.43
CA LYS A 82 -5.41 -4.70 -15.78
C LYS A 82 -6.35 -5.11 -16.92
N ARG A 83 -7.18 -6.15 -16.72
CA ARG A 83 -7.99 -6.78 -17.79
C ARG A 83 -9.50 -6.63 -17.61
N LYS A 84 -9.97 -6.07 -16.49
CA LYS A 84 -11.40 -5.95 -16.19
C LYS A 84 -11.66 -4.53 -15.70
N PRO A 85 -12.68 -3.84 -16.25
CA PRO A 85 -13.05 -2.53 -15.75
C PRO A 85 -13.60 -2.63 -14.33
N GLY A 86 -13.49 -1.54 -13.58
CA GLY A 86 -14.00 -1.42 -12.21
C GLY A 86 -12.91 -1.44 -11.14
N THR A 87 -13.36 -1.15 -9.92
CA THR A 87 -12.55 -1.17 -8.70
C THR A 87 -12.84 -2.44 -7.93
N TYR A 88 -11.79 -3.08 -7.44
CA TYR A 88 -11.85 -4.33 -6.70
C TYR A 88 -11.26 -4.13 -5.32
N VAL A 89 -11.75 -4.89 -4.35
CA VAL A 89 -11.20 -4.96 -3.00
C VAL A 89 -10.89 -6.42 -2.72
N ALA A 90 -9.68 -6.70 -2.23
CA ALA A 90 -9.26 -8.06 -1.91
C ALA A 90 -8.49 -8.10 -0.59
N ASN A 91 -8.80 -9.13 0.20
CA ASN A 91 -8.00 -9.50 1.37
C ASN A 91 -6.75 -10.26 0.91
N PHE A 92 -5.62 -9.98 1.54
CA PHE A 92 -4.36 -10.66 1.27
C PHE A 92 -3.62 -11.00 2.55
N ILE A 93 -2.73 -11.98 2.42
CA ILE A 93 -1.77 -12.38 3.44
C ILE A 93 -0.38 -12.33 2.81
N SER A 94 0.62 -11.95 3.60
CA SER A 94 1.99 -11.87 3.13
C SER A 94 3.00 -12.24 4.21
N GLU A 95 4.10 -12.84 3.77
CA GLU A 95 5.32 -12.98 4.55
C GLU A 95 6.39 -12.03 3.98
N ALA A 96 7.06 -11.29 4.86
CA ALA A 96 8.21 -10.45 4.52
C ALA A 96 9.34 -10.65 5.54
N VAL A 97 10.54 -10.20 5.15
CA VAL A 97 11.71 -10.18 6.01
C VAL A 97 12.33 -8.79 6.07
N ASN A 98 12.81 -8.42 7.25
CA ASN A 98 13.60 -7.22 7.50
C ASN A 98 15.09 -7.59 7.49
N GLU A 99 15.76 -7.27 6.39
CA GLU A 99 17.20 -7.49 6.23
C GLU A 99 17.94 -6.16 6.43
N LYS A 100 18.36 -5.88 7.67
CA LYS A 100 19.15 -4.69 8.04
C LYS A 100 18.46 -3.36 7.66
N GLY A 101 17.14 -3.26 7.86
CA GLY A 101 16.35 -2.08 7.54
C GLY A 101 15.75 -2.07 6.13
N ASN A 102 16.08 -3.07 5.30
CA ASN A 102 15.42 -3.27 4.01
C ASN A 102 14.35 -4.35 4.15
N VAL A 103 13.10 -3.96 3.91
CA VAL A 103 11.97 -4.90 3.88
C VAL A 103 11.93 -5.58 2.52
N ARG A 104 11.96 -6.91 2.53
CA ARG A 104 11.76 -7.74 1.33
C ARG A 104 10.53 -8.62 1.51
N VAL A 105 9.58 -8.49 0.60
CA VAL A 105 8.41 -9.36 0.54
C VAL A 105 8.82 -10.71 -0.04
N ILE A 106 8.55 -11.79 0.68
CA ILE A 106 8.83 -13.17 0.24
C ILE A 106 7.67 -13.62 -0.65
N GLU A 107 6.46 -13.53 -0.13
CA GLU A 107 5.25 -14.03 -0.77
C GLU A 107 4.02 -13.21 -0.39
N VAL A 108 3.07 -13.14 -1.32
CA VAL A 108 1.75 -12.53 -1.14
C VAL A 108 0.73 -13.47 -1.77
N ALA A 109 -0.40 -13.69 -1.10
CA ALA A 109 -1.53 -14.41 -1.66
C ALA A 109 -2.84 -13.67 -1.38
N PHE A 110 -3.73 -13.66 -2.37
CA PHE A 110 -5.09 -13.15 -2.22
C PHE A 110 -6.06 -14.24 -1.80
N GLU A 111 -6.89 -13.98 -0.78
CA GLU A 111 -7.80 -14.99 -0.20
C GLU A 111 -8.74 -15.61 -1.25
N ALA A 112 -9.33 -14.77 -2.10
CA ALA A 112 -10.27 -15.21 -3.13
C ALA A 112 -9.59 -15.73 -4.41
N GLY A 113 -8.32 -15.37 -4.64
CA GLY A 113 -7.60 -15.73 -5.85
C GLY A 113 -6.81 -17.03 -5.71
N GLU A 114 -6.19 -17.23 -4.55
CA GLU A 114 -5.21 -18.29 -4.31
C GLU A 114 -5.41 -18.90 -2.91
N PRO A 115 -6.56 -19.56 -2.65
CA PRO A 115 -6.94 -20.00 -1.30
C PRO A 115 -5.96 -21.03 -0.70
N ASP A 116 -5.36 -21.88 -1.53
CA ASP A 116 -4.39 -22.89 -1.06
C ASP A 116 -3.06 -22.24 -0.67
N LEU A 117 -2.56 -21.29 -1.48
CA LEU A 117 -1.38 -20.52 -1.15
C LEU A 117 -1.64 -19.68 0.10
N TYR A 118 -2.78 -18.99 0.17
CA TYR A 118 -3.20 -18.21 1.33
C TYR A 118 -3.15 -19.05 2.62
N LYS A 119 -3.73 -20.27 2.60
CA LYS A 119 -3.67 -21.19 3.74
C LYS A 119 -2.26 -21.65 4.07
N SER A 120 -1.42 -21.88 3.06
CA SER A 120 -0.01 -22.23 3.25
C SER A 120 0.73 -21.12 3.99
N ILE A 121 0.63 -19.88 3.50
CA ILE A 121 1.23 -18.70 4.15
C ILE A 121 0.69 -18.57 5.58
N TYR A 122 -0.62 -18.68 5.77
CA TYR A 122 -1.25 -18.60 7.09
C TYR A 122 -0.66 -19.62 8.08
N ASN A 123 -0.49 -20.87 7.67
CA ASN A 123 0.10 -21.91 8.49
C ASN A 123 1.58 -21.61 8.80
N THR A 124 2.33 -21.10 7.82
CA THR A 124 3.72 -20.67 8.00
C THR A 124 3.84 -19.54 9.01
N LEU A 125 3.03 -18.49 8.89
CA LEU A 125 3.01 -17.36 9.83
C LEU A 125 2.63 -17.82 11.24
N LYS A 126 1.66 -18.73 11.35
CA LYS A 126 1.24 -19.31 12.63
C LYS A 126 2.36 -20.13 13.28
N ALA A 127 3.05 -20.97 12.51
CA ALA A 127 4.18 -21.77 13.00
C ALA A 127 5.35 -20.90 13.46
N LYS A 128 5.63 -19.82 12.72
CA LYS A 128 6.65 -18.80 13.05
C LYS A 128 6.20 -17.85 14.18
N LYS A 129 4.97 -17.95 14.67
CA LYS A 129 4.35 -17.04 15.68
C LYS A 129 4.31 -15.57 15.26
N ILE A 130 4.37 -15.29 13.97
CA ILE A 130 4.31 -13.94 13.37
C ILE A 130 2.96 -13.64 12.73
N LEU A 131 1.98 -14.53 12.86
CA LEU A 131 0.61 -14.21 12.45
C LEU A 131 0.09 -13.04 13.30
N PRO A 132 -0.36 -11.92 12.70
CA PRO A 132 -0.98 -10.83 13.43
C PRO A 132 -2.22 -11.31 14.19
N GLY A 133 -2.32 -10.97 15.47
CA GLY A 133 -3.50 -11.23 16.28
C GLY A 133 -4.52 -10.10 16.12
N PHE A 134 -5.79 -10.43 16.27
CA PHE A 134 -6.87 -9.47 16.48
C PHE A 134 -7.11 -9.27 17.98
#